data_AF-A0A7W1S5C6-F1
#
_entry.id   AF-A0A7W1S5C6-F1
#
_cell.length_a   1.000
_cell.length_b   1.000
_cell.length_c   1.000
_cell.angle_alpha   90.00
_cell.angle_beta   90.00
_cell.angle_gamma   90.00
#
_symmetry.space_group_name_H-M   'P 1'
#
loop_
_entity.id
_entity.type
_entity.pdbx_description
1 polymer ?
#
loop_
_entity_poly.entity_id
_entity_poly.type
_entity_poly.pdbx_seq_one_letter_code
_entity_poly.pdbx_strand_id
1 'polypeptide(L)'
;MSEFDQLGGELHQARNDKSSASQKLFESQEKVKQLQAQQAQFQRAFDPQNQNDQQQMAVLQRRLEAANGAVIKARFEHERLSQVEQGIFNRFGELTDPRKQLINLDDQYPILLMPLRIETRWRVQERQLWVRVYPDDVEVDSFEPTLSDVEVASAQRFWAGMWSAGGVEAQQRAAWRGLVASHGVGRSAWIKQQYLPLSPTQPTKADPEDEILVIPTVNPPSAADSTVLITYWKAIWLAGDDVTALNNARAALVAGVGEAHATDLITQYAPQNLDEKPTTKAKNAVALSVEFLVFPTPDDTITKRNSWSQPARTTIMPDRLVLLGYQGNLTTPVINELGNPIPSPLVLTPDPSAASEDQVHLENGDLIVSDEMRWVVDFDRAVSVGMGFKINLGQWNQDQWTRGLSRLIVLGVRLSGGAAGGKQLLETLIND
;
A
#
# COMPACT_ATOMS: atom_id res chain seq x y z
N MET A 1 21.98 -29.53 6.44
CA MET A 1 21.62 -28.11 6.62
C MET A 1 22.21 -27.67 7.93
N SER A 2 23.02 -26.63 7.95
CA SER A 2 23.66 -26.16 9.19
C SER A 2 22.62 -25.51 10.12
N GLU A 3 22.92 -25.37 11.42
CA GLU A 3 22.08 -24.60 12.34
C GLU A 3 21.88 -23.14 11.86
N PHE A 4 22.92 -22.57 11.24
CA PHE A 4 22.88 -21.26 10.60
C PHE A 4 21.84 -21.19 9.47
N ASP A 5 21.87 -22.14 8.53
CA ASP A 5 20.92 -22.17 7.41
C ASP A 5 19.48 -22.37 7.90
N GLN A 6 19.30 -23.27 8.87
CA GLN A 6 17.99 -23.58 9.41
C GLN A 6 17.38 -22.37 10.13
N LEU A 7 18.11 -21.78 11.09
CA LEU A 7 17.62 -20.60 11.83
C LEU A 7 17.46 -19.38 10.92
N GLY A 8 18.35 -19.20 9.95
CA GLY A 8 18.26 -18.12 8.97
C GLY A 8 17.01 -18.24 8.10
N GLY A 9 16.66 -19.45 7.68
CA GLY A 9 15.42 -19.74 6.95
C GLY A 9 14.17 -19.58 7.81
N GLU A 10 14.18 -20.10 9.04
CA GLU A 10 13.08 -19.94 10.02
C GLU A 10 12.80 -18.46 10.31
N LEU A 11 13.84 -17.64 10.49
CA LEU A 11 13.70 -16.20 10.73
C LEU A 11 13.10 -15.47 9.52
N HIS A 12 13.55 -15.80 8.31
CA HIS A 12 13.00 -15.21 7.09
C HIS A 12 11.51 -15.53 6.93
N GLN A 13 11.12 -16.79 7.16
CA GLN A 13 9.71 -17.18 7.10
C GLN A 13 8.88 -16.49 8.19
N ALA A 14 9.37 -16.45 9.44
CA ALA A 14 8.66 -15.80 10.54
C ALA A 14 8.44 -14.30 10.29
N ARG A 15 9.41 -13.61 9.67
CA ARG A 15 9.27 -12.21 9.24
C ARG A 15 8.19 -12.04 8.17
N ASN A 16 8.11 -12.93 7.18
CA ASN A 16 7.07 -12.91 6.15
C ASN A 16 5.67 -13.18 6.73
N ASP A 17 5.56 -14.14 7.65
CA ASP A 17 4.31 -14.48 8.33
C ASP A 17 3.82 -13.31 9.19
N LYS A 18 4.72 -12.70 9.97
CA LYS A 18 4.44 -11.49 10.77
C LYS A 18 3.98 -10.32 9.90
N SER A 19 4.67 -10.06 8.78
CA SER A 19 4.29 -9.00 7.82
C SER A 19 2.90 -9.25 7.24
N SER A 20 2.61 -10.48 6.83
CA SER A 20 1.29 -10.86 6.31
C SER A 20 0.18 -10.71 7.35
N ALA A 21 0.46 -11.03 8.62
CA ALA A 21 -0.49 -10.85 9.72
C ALA A 21 -0.72 -9.37 10.05
N SER A 22 0.34 -8.55 9.99
CA SER A 22 0.25 -7.10 10.15
C SER A 22 -0.65 -6.47 9.08
N GLN A 23 -0.46 -6.84 7.81
CA GLN A 23 -1.31 -6.39 6.69
C GLN A 23 -2.78 -6.79 6.89
N LYS A 24 -3.05 -8.03 7.33
CA LYS A 24 -4.43 -8.49 7.63
C LYS A 24 -5.07 -7.73 8.79
N LEU A 25 -4.29 -7.38 9.81
CA LEU A 25 -4.77 -6.57 10.93
C LEU A 25 -5.15 -5.17 10.45
N PHE A 26 -4.29 -4.54 9.64
CA PHE A 26 -4.55 -3.25 9.02
C PHE A 26 -5.84 -3.27 8.17
N GLU A 27 -5.96 -4.24 7.27
CA GLU A 27 -7.14 -4.41 6.41
C GLU A 27 -8.44 -4.62 7.21
N SER A 28 -8.37 -5.40 8.30
CA SER A 28 -9.51 -5.62 9.19
C SER A 28 -9.93 -4.32 9.90
N GLN A 29 -8.97 -3.48 10.30
CA GLN A 29 -9.24 -2.18 10.91
C GLN A 29 -9.85 -1.20 9.91
N GLU A 30 -9.33 -1.13 8.69
CA GLU A 30 -9.92 -0.31 7.62
C GLU A 30 -11.35 -0.76 7.32
N LYS A 31 -11.63 -2.06 7.32
CA LYS A 31 -13.00 -2.57 7.14
C LYS A 31 -13.96 -2.08 8.21
N VAL A 32 -13.53 -2.04 9.47
CA VAL A 32 -14.33 -1.46 10.57
C VAL A 32 -14.58 0.03 10.31
N LYS A 33 -13.56 0.80 9.94
CA LYS A 33 -13.70 2.24 9.63
C LYS A 33 -14.68 2.45 8.47
N GLN A 34 -14.65 1.62 7.43
CA GLN A 34 -15.60 1.70 6.31
C GLN A 34 -17.04 1.47 6.77
N LEU A 35 -17.29 0.38 7.50
CA LEU A 35 -18.64 0.04 7.98
C LEU A 35 -19.18 1.10 8.94
N GLN A 36 -18.32 1.70 9.77
CA GLN A 36 -18.70 2.85 10.61
C GLN A 36 -19.10 4.08 9.79
N ALA A 37 -18.41 4.35 8.66
CA ALA A 37 -18.83 5.42 7.74
C ALA A 37 -20.22 5.14 7.16
N GLN A 38 -20.41 3.92 6.65
CA GLN A 38 -21.68 3.51 6.05
C GLN A 38 -22.81 3.62 7.06
N GLN A 39 -22.59 3.15 8.29
CA GLN A 39 -23.55 3.30 9.38
C GLN A 39 -23.85 4.76 9.69
N ALA A 40 -22.83 5.61 9.84
CA ALA A 40 -23.01 7.03 10.14
C ALA A 40 -23.76 7.79 9.03
N GLN A 41 -23.52 7.43 7.76
CA GLN A 41 -24.25 7.98 6.62
C GLN A 41 -25.70 7.52 6.62
N PHE A 42 -25.92 6.21 6.79
CA PHE A 42 -27.25 5.62 6.80
C PHE A 42 -28.11 6.17 7.96
N GLN A 43 -27.51 6.37 9.13
CA GLN A 43 -28.17 6.94 10.30
C GLN A 43 -28.76 8.34 10.05
N ARG A 44 -28.20 9.13 9.11
CA ARG A 44 -28.71 10.48 8.79
C ARG A 44 -30.04 10.46 8.03
N ALA A 45 -30.30 9.39 7.28
CA ALA A 45 -31.53 9.22 6.48
C ALA A 45 -32.48 8.18 7.09
N PHE A 46 -32.13 7.61 8.24
CA PHE A 46 -32.85 6.52 8.88
C PHE A 46 -34.23 6.96 9.40
N ASP A 47 -35.30 6.32 8.95
CA ASP A 47 -36.63 6.46 9.53
C ASP A 47 -36.94 5.27 10.48
N PRO A 48 -37.11 5.51 11.80
CA PRO A 48 -37.43 4.45 12.76
C PRO A 48 -38.77 3.77 12.50
N GLN A 49 -39.67 4.33 11.70
CA GLN A 49 -40.96 3.70 11.35
C GLN A 49 -40.88 2.83 10.09
N ASN A 50 -39.80 2.96 9.31
CA ASN A 50 -39.60 2.20 8.08
C ASN A 50 -38.97 0.83 8.38
N GLN A 51 -39.70 -0.24 8.09
CA GLN A 51 -39.22 -1.61 8.32
C GLN A 51 -37.97 -1.96 7.50
N ASN A 52 -37.83 -1.42 6.28
CA ASN A 52 -36.64 -1.66 5.46
C ASN A 52 -35.41 -1.00 6.09
N ASP A 53 -35.58 0.21 6.63
CA ASP A 53 -34.47 0.92 7.27
C ASP A 53 -34.01 0.20 8.54
N GLN A 54 -34.96 -0.29 9.35
CA GLN A 54 -34.67 -1.12 10.51
C GLN A 54 -33.87 -2.39 10.14
N GLN A 55 -34.28 -3.09 9.08
CA GLN A 55 -33.58 -4.28 8.60
C GLN A 55 -32.17 -3.96 8.10
N GLN A 56 -32.00 -2.89 7.32
CA GLN A 56 -30.70 -2.45 6.83
C GLN A 56 -29.76 -2.05 7.98
N MET A 57 -30.27 -1.32 8.98
CA MET A 57 -29.50 -0.99 10.19
C MET A 57 -29.05 -2.24 10.95
N ALA A 58 -29.95 -3.22 11.13
CA ALA A 58 -29.61 -4.48 11.80
C ALA A 58 -28.59 -5.32 11.01
N VAL A 59 -28.60 -5.25 9.67
CA VAL A 59 -27.56 -5.87 8.83
C VAL A 59 -26.22 -5.17 9.01
N LEU A 60 -26.18 -3.82 8.97
CA LEU A 60 -24.95 -3.05 9.19
C LEU A 60 -24.35 -3.30 10.57
N GLN A 61 -25.17 -3.35 11.62
CA GLN A 61 -24.71 -3.67 12.98
C GLN A 61 -24.09 -5.07 13.07
N ARG A 62 -24.74 -6.10 12.53
CA ARG A 62 -24.18 -7.46 12.50
C ARG A 62 -22.85 -7.54 11.74
N ARG A 63 -22.73 -6.81 10.63
CA ARG A 63 -21.48 -6.71 9.86
C ARG A 63 -20.38 -6.04 10.66
N LEU A 64 -20.69 -4.95 11.36
CA LEU A 64 -19.73 -4.24 12.21
C LEU A 64 -19.25 -5.12 13.37
N GLU A 65 -20.15 -5.87 14.00
CA GLU A 65 -19.81 -6.84 15.06
C GLU A 65 -18.88 -7.94 14.53
N ALA A 66 -19.19 -8.51 13.36
CA ALA A 66 -18.33 -9.50 12.70
C ALA A 66 -16.94 -8.92 12.34
N ALA A 67 -16.89 -7.69 11.82
CA ALA A 67 -15.64 -7.01 11.48
C ALA A 67 -14.78 -6.70 12.73
N ASN A 68 -15.40 -6.26 13.83
CA ASN A 68 -14.71 -6.10 15.11
C ASN A 68 -14.16 -7.44 15.62
N GLY A 69 -14.93 -8.52 15.51
CA GLY A 69 -14.45 -9.87 15.82
C GLY A 69 -13.26 -10.30 14.95
N ALA A 70 -13.23 -9.90 13.68
CA ALA A 70 -12.10 -10.15 12.78
C ALA A 70 -10.84 -9.37 13.20
N VAL A 71 -10.98 -8.09 13.61
CA VAL A 71 -9.87 -7.29 14.15
C VAL A 71 -9.25 -7.95 15.39
N ILE A 72 -10.07 -8.45 16.32
CA ILE A 72 -9.58 -9.13 17.52
C ILE A 72 -8.77 -10.38 17.14
N LYS A 73 -9.28 -11.21 16.21
CA LYS A 73 -8.57 -12.41 15.72
C LYS A 73 -7.26 -12.06 15.02
N ALA A 74 -7.28 -11.06 14.13
CA ALA A 74 -6.10 -10.62 13.41
C ALA A 74 -5.03 -10.04 14.35
N ARG A 75 -5.45 -9.30 15.38
CA ARG A 75 -4.56 -8.75 16.41
C ARG A 75 -3.87 -9.85 17.20
N PHE A 76 -4.64 -10.82 17.71
CA PHE A 76 -4.09 -11.96 18.44
C PHE A 76 -3.08 -12.75 17.58
N GLU A 77 -3.39 -12.98 16.31
CA GLU A 77 -2.49 -13.69 15.41
C GLU A 77 -1.20 -12.90 15.12
N HIS A 78 -1.31 -11.59 14.90
CA HIS A 78 -0.14 -10.72 14.74
C HIS A 78 0.75 -10.71 15.98
N GLU A 79 0.16 -10.62 17.19
CA GLU A 79 0.90 -10.67 18.45
C GLU A 79 1.60 -12.02 18.64
N ARG A 80 0.90 -13.14 18.35
CA ARG A 80 1.45 -14.49 18.42
C ARG A 80 2.65 -14.66 17.47
N LEU A 81 2.51 -14.26 16.21
CA LEU A 81 3.58 -14.36 15.21
C LEU A 81 4.74 -13.42 15.53
N SER A 82 4.47 -12.24 16.10
CA SER A 82 5.51 -11.33 16.58
C SER A 82 6.36 -11.96 17.70
N GLN A 83 5.73 -12.69 18.63
CA GLN A 83 6.46 -13.42 19.69
C GLN A 83 7.31 -14.57 19.12
N VAL A 84 6.79 -15.30 18.13
CA VAL A 84 7.53 -16.37 17.44
C VAL A 84 8.76 -15.79 16.73
N GLU A 85 8.56 -14.74 15.93
CA GLU A 85 9.66 -14.06 15.22
C GLU A 85 10.71 -13.52 16.19
N GLN A 86 10.30 -12.86 17.28
CA GLN A 86 11.22 -12.36 18.30
C GLN A 86 12.04 -13.48 18.96
N GLY A 87 11.41 -14.63 19.24
CA GLY A 87 12.10 -15.79 19.79
C GLY A 87 13.19 -16.34 18.86
N ILE A 88 12.90 -16.42 17.57
CA ILE A 88 13.86 -16.87 16.54
C ILE A 88 14.94 -15.80 16.32
N PHE A 89 14.57 -14.52 16.26
CA PHE A 89 15.49 -13.39 16.14
C PHE A 89 16.54 -13.39 17.25
N ASN A 90 16.12 -13.59 18.50
CA ASN A 90 17.04 -13.66 19.64
C ASN A 90 18.03 -14.83 19.52
N ARG A 91 17.57 -16.01 19.08
CA ARG A 91 18.42 -17.20 18.87
C ARG A 91 19.40 -16.99 17.71
N PHE A 92 18.91 -16.47 16.58
CA PHE A 92 19.73 -16.21 15.40
C PHE A 92 20.73 -15.08 15.65
N GLY A 93 20.45 -14.13 16.55
CA GLY A 93 21.32 -13.01 16.92
C GLY A 93 22.76 -13.42 17.27
N GLU A 94 22.98 -14.60 17.84
CA GLU A 94 24.33 -15.14 18.12
C GLU A 94 25.11 -15.52 16.84
N LEU A 95 24.39 -15.77 15.76
CA LEU A 95 24.89 -16.16 14.44
C LEU A 95 24.85 -15.00 13.43
N THR A 96 24.77 -13.75 13.89
CA THR A 96 24.72 -12.57 13.02
C THR A 96 26.02 -11.78 12.91
N ASP A 97 27.16 -12.27 13.45
CA ASP A 97 28.46 -11.61 13.26
C ASP A 97 29.02 -11.91 11.84
N PRO A 98 28.96 -10.97 10.88
CA PRO A 98 29.38 -11.25 9.51
C PRO A 98 30.88 -11.56 9.41
N ARG A 99 31.70 -11.11 10.38
CA ARG A 99 33.14 -11.40 10.40
C ARG A 99 33.44 -12.88 10.62
N LYS A 100 32.47 -13.64 11.14
CA LYS A 100 32.57 -15.08 11.40
C LYS A 100 31.72 -15.91 10.45
N GLN A 101 30.55 -15.39 10.08
CA GLN A 101 29.48 -16.18 9.46
C GLN A 101 29.44 -16.08 7.93
N LEU A 102 30.18 -15.13 7.33
CA LEU A 102 30.28 -14.99 5.87
C LEU A 102 30.74 -16.28 5.17
N ILE A 103 31.56 -17.10 5.84
CA ILE A 103 32.04 -18.38 5.29
C ILE A 103 30.92 -19.41 5.06
N ASN A 104 29.75 -19.21 5.67
CA ASN A 104 28.60 -20.09 5.50
C ASN A 104 27.72 -19.70 4.31
N LEU A 105 27.98 -18.56 3.65
CA LEU A 105 27.24 -18.16 2.45
C LEU A 105 27.78 -18.88 1.22
N ASP A 106 26.88 -19.20 0.30
CA ASP A 106 27.20 -19.79 -0.99
C ASP A 106 27.88 -18.77 -1.90
N ASP A 107 29.10 -19.08 -2.36
CA ASP A 107 29.95 -18.20 -3.17
C ASP A 107 29.53 -18.15 -4.66
N GLN A 108 28.53 -18.94 -5.05
CA GLN A 108 27.91 -18.86 -6.37
C GLN A 108 27.06 -17.59 -6.55
N TYR A 109 26.62 -16.98 -5.46
CA TYR A 109 25.73 -15.82 -5.49
C TYR A 109 26.47 -14.53 -5.07
N PRO A 110 26.33 -13.43 -5.82
CA PRO A 110 26.93 -12.17 -5.43
C PRO A 110 26.23 -11.56 -4.22
N ILE A 111 26.99 -10.87 -3.37
CA ILE A 111 26.43 -10.03 -2.31
C ILE A 111 26.13 -8.65 -2.89
N LEU A 112 24.86 -8.25 -2.89
CA LEU A 112 24.45 -6.89 -3.20
C LEU A 112 24.62 -6.01 -1.96
N LEU A 113 25.49 -4.99 -2.04
CA LEU A 113 25.64 -3.99 -0.99
C LEU A 113 24.72 -2.81 -1.27
N MET A 114 23.85 -2.51 -0.32
CA MET A 114 22.97 -1.34 -0.37
C MET A 114 23.66 -0.12 0.29
N PRO A 115 23.44 1.10 -0.22
CA PRO A 115 24.06 2.29 0.32
C PRO A 115 23.50 2.65 1.71
N LEU A 116 24.38 3.03 2.63
CA LEU A 116 24.00 3.51 3.95
C LEU A 116 24.48 4.95 4.14
N ARG A 117 23.69 5.76 4.84
CA ARG A 117 24.08 7.11 5.28
C ARG A 117 24.65 7.03 6.68
N ILE A 118 25.75 7.74 6.92
CA ILE A 118 26.39 7.80 8.24
C ILE A 118 26.47 9.23 8.76
N GLU A 119 26.16 9.40 10.04
CA GLU A 119 26.37 10.64 10.78
C GLU A 119 27.36 10.37 11.91
N THR A 120 28.24 11.33 12.19
CA THR A 120 29.25 11.16 13.23
C THR A 120 29.30 12.33 14.18
N ARG A 121 29.59 12.05 15.45
CA ARG A 121 29.80 13.07 16.47
C ARG A 121 30.92 12.66 17.42
N TRP A 122 31.92 13.53 17.55
CA TRP A 122 32.98 13.39 18.55
C TRP A 122 32.53 13.96 19.89
N ARG A 123 32.55 13.12 20.91
CA ARG A 123 32.27 13.46 22.31
C ARG A 123 33.60 13.62 23.03
N VAL A 124 34.15 14.83 22.97
CA VAL A 124 35.54 15.13 23.35
C VAL A 124 35.78 14.91 24.84
N GLN A 125 34.85 15.33 25.69
CA GLN A 125 34.98 15.19 27.15
C GLN A 125 34.97 13.71 27.57
N GLU A 126 34.10 12.92 26.94
CA GLU A 126 33.94 11.50 27.20
C GLU A 126 34.95 10.63 26.43
N ARG A 127 35.73 11.25 25.53
CA ARG A 127 36.62 10.59 24.56
C ARG A 127 35.92 9.46 23.80
N GLN A 128 34.76 9.78 23.21
CA GLN A 128 33.97 8.83 22.42
C GLN A 128 33.75 9.32 20.98
N LEU A 129 33.57 8.37 20.08
CA LEU A 129 33.02 8.60 18.74
C LEU A 129 31.63 7.98 18.66
N TRP A 130 30.63 8.82 18.41
CA TRP A 130 29.26 8.38 18.16
C TRP A 130 29.05 8.31 16.65
N VAL A 131 28.50 7.20 16.18
CA VAL A 131 28.17 7.00 14.76
C VAL A 131 26.72 6.57 14.66
N ARG A 132 25.92 7.27 13.87
CA ARG A 132 24.55 6.87 13.53
C ARG A 132 24.51 6.41 12.09
N VAL A 133 23.68 5.42 11.83
CA VAL A 133 23.49 4.85 10.50
C VAL A 133 22.03 4.99 10.13
N TYR A 134 21.76 5.38 8.89
CA TYR A 134 20.44 5.38 8.30
C TYR A 134 20.47 4.56 7.00
N PRO A 135 19.38 3.84 6.66
CA PRO A 135 19.22 3.35 5.30
C PRO A 135 19.21 4.54 4.32
N ASP A 136 19.69 4.34 3.09
CA ASP A 136 19.47 5.33 2.04
C ASP A 136 18.04 5.24 1.49
N ASP A 137 17.61 6.24 0.71
CA ASP A 137 16.24 6.37 0.25
C ASP A 137 15.78 5.19 -0.61
N VAL A 138 16.72 4.51 -1.30
CA VAL A 138 16.44 3.31 -2.10
C VAL A 138 16.00 2.10 -1.27
N GLU A 139 16.30 2.09 0.02
CA GLU A 139 15.91 1.01 0.94
C GLU A 139 14.61 1.31 1.71
N VAL A 140 14.03 2.49 1.50
CA VAL A 140 12.80 2.94 2.16
C VAL A 140 11.59 2.55 1.30
N ASP A 141 10.81 1.63 1.83
CA ASP A 141 9.53 1.19 1.28
C ASP A 141 8.39 2.00 1.92
N SER A 142 7.70 2.79 1.10
CA SER A 142 6.48 3.52 1.45
C SER A 142 5.25 3.00 0.69
N PHE A 143 5.35 1.81 0.09
CA PHE A 143 4.29 1.23 -0.70
C PHE A 143 3.17 0.70 0.18
N GLU A 144 1.92 0.97 -0.22
CA GLU A 144 0.74 0.52 0.49
C GLU A 144 -0.15 -0.32 -0.44
N PRO A 145 -0.21 -1.66 -0.29
CA PRO A 145 -0.90 -2.53 -1.26
C PRO A 145 -2.41 -2.27 -1.30
N THR A 146 -3.03 -1.93 -0.17
CA THR A 146 -4.45 -1.60 -0.07
C THR A 146 -4.77 -0.33 -0.87
N LEU A 147 -5.79 -0.40 -1.73
CA LEU A 147 -6.21 0.75 -2.54
C LEU A 147 -6.97 1.76 -1.69
N SER A 148 -6.88 3.05 -2.05
CA SER A 148 -7.75 4.08 -1.48
C SER A 148 -9.09 4.19 -2.20
N ASP A 149 -10.08 4.80 -1.58
CA ASP A 149 -11.40 5.07 -2.20
C ASP A 149 -11.26 5.87 -3.51
N VAL A 150 -10.33 6.83 -3.54
CA VAL A 150 -10.02 7.65 -4.73
C VAL A 150 -9.41 6.80 -5.85
N GLU A 151 -8.57 5.83 -5.50
CA GLU A 151 -7.94 4.91 -6.45
C GLU A 151 -8.98 3.94 -7.03
N VAL A 152 -9.89 3.41 -6.21
CA VAL A 152 -11.01 2.59 -6.70
C VAL A 152 -11.90 3.37 -7.67
N ALA A 153 -12.28 4.61 -7.32
CA ALA A 153 -13.04 5.45 -8.24
C ALA A 153 -12.27 5.74 -9.55
N SER A 154 -10.95 5.88 -9.47
CA SER A 154 -10.10 6.07 -10.65
C SER A 154 -9.97 4.80 -11.48
N ALA A 155 -9.91 3.63 -10.85
CA ALA A 155 -9.92 2.33 -11.51
C ALA A 155 -11.23 2.09 -12.25
N GLN A 156 -12.38 2.42 -11.63
CA GLN A 156 -13.70 2.34 -12.27
C GLN A 156 -13.75 3.19 -13.53
N ARG A 157 -13.28 4.45 -13.45
CA ARG A 157 -13.20 5.34 -14.62
C ARG A 157 -12.26 4.82 -15.70
N PHE A 158 -11.10 4.28 -15.30
CA PHE A 158 -10.14 3.68 -16.22
C PHE A 158 -10.77 2.50 -16.97
N TRP A 159 -11.37 1.55 -16.25
CA TRP A 159 -11.97 0.37 -16.86
C TRP A 159 -13.21 0.71 -17.69
N ALA A 160 -14.03 1.67 -17.26
CA ALA A 160 -15.11 2.18 -18.09
C ALA A 160 -14.60 2.79 -19.40
N GLY A 161 -13.50 3.57 -19.35
CA GLY A 161 -12.83 4.09 -20.54
C GLY A 161 -12.21 3.00 -21.43
N MET A 162 -11.70 1.92 -20.83
CA MET A 162 -11.23 0.74 -21.58
C MET A 162 -12.40 0.04 -22.29
N TRP A 163 -13.54 -0.12 -21.61
CA TRP A 163 -14.75 -0.69 -22.21
C TRP A 163 -15.31 0.20 -23.32
N SER A 164 -15.40 1.51 -23.09
CA SER A 164 -15.89 2.45 -24.10
C SER A 164 -14.94 2.53 -25.29
N ALA A 165 -13.64 2.31 -25.10
CA ALA A 165 -12.68 2.25 -26.19
C ALA A 165 -12.91 1.08 -27.16
N GLY A 166 -13.53 -0.02 -26.69
CA GLY A 166 -13.89 -1.17 -27.53
C GLY A 166 -12.78 -1.71 -28.43
N GLY A 167 -11.53 -1.73 -27.95
CA GLY A 167 -10.37 -2.20 -28.73
C GLY A 167 -9.65 -1.13 -29.57
N VAL A 168 -10.13 0.11 -29.59
CA VAL A 168 -9.45 1.22 -30.28
C VAL A 168 -8.25 1.70 -29.48
N GLU A 169 -7.03 1.44 -29.98
CA GLU A 169 -5.78 1.70 -29.26
C GLU A 169 -5.64 3.15 -28.77
N ALA A 170 -6.00 4.13 -29.61
CA ALA A 170 -5.90 5.54 -29.25
C ALA A 170 -6.79 5.91 -28.04
N GLN A 171 -7.99 5.34 -27.96
CA GLN A 171 -8.94 5.53 -26.86
C GLN A 171 -8.46 4.79 -25.60
N GLN A 172 -7.92 3.57 -25.73
CA GLN A 172 -7.30 2.83 -24.62
C GLN A 172 -6.10 3.58 -24.03
N ARG A 173 -5.24 4.16 -24.88
CA ARG A 173 -4.13 5.01 -24.44
C ARG A 173 -4.63 6.28 -23.74
N ALA A 174 -5.79 6.83 -24.14
CA ALA A 174 -6.40 7.97 -23.46
C ALA A 174 -6.88 7.58 -22.05
N ALA A 175 -7.57 6.44 -21.91
CA ALA A 175 -7.97 5.92 -20.59
C ALA A 175 -6.75 5.69 -19.68
N TRP A 176 -5.69 5.07 -20.21
CA TRP A 176 -4.43 4.89 -19.47
C TRP A 176 -3.79 6.21 -19.05
N ARG A 177 -3.72 7.20 -19.94
CA ARG A 177 -3.19 8.54 -19.62
C ARG A 177 -3.99 9.20 -18.50
N GLY A 178 -5.31 9.04 -18.46
CA GLY A 178 -6.15 9.58 -17.38
C GLY A 178 -5.81 9.00 -16.01
N LEU A 179 -5.57 7.68 -15.94
CA LEU A 179 -5.16 7.03 -14.70
C LEU A 179 -3.75 7.48 -14.27
N VAL A 180 -2.80 7.46 -15.20
CA VAL A 180 -1.40 7.87 -14.96
C VAL A 180 -1.28 9.32 -14.56
N ALA A 181 -2.11 10.22 -15.11
CA ALA A 181 -2.11 11.63 -14.73
C ALA A 181 -2.51 11.85 -13.25
N SER A 182 -3.28 10.93 -12.68
CA SER A 182 -3.76 11.02 -11.29
C SER A 182 -2.80 10.39 -10.29
N HIS A 183 -2.17 9.26 -10.64
CA HIS A 183 -1.42 8.42 -9.69
C HIS A 183 0.03 8.12 -10.09
N GLY A 184 0.48 8.54 -11.27
CA GLY A 184 1.77 8.15 -11.83
C GLY A 184 1.77 6.73 -12.41
N VAL A 185 2.83 6.36 -13.14
CA VAL A 185 2.87 5.12 -13.94
C VAL A 185 2.87 3.85 -13.09
N GLY A 186 3.70 3.78 -12.04
CA GLY A 186 3.84 2.59 -11.19
C GLY A 186 2.55 2.28 -10.43
N ARG A 187 2.05 3.26 -9.68
CA ARG A 187 0.81 3.08 -8.91
C ARG A 187 -0.40 2.80 -9.80
N SER A 188 -0.49 3.40 -10.99
CA SER A 188 -1.55 3.08 -11.96
C SER A 188 -1.49 1.62 -12.44
N ALA A 189 -0.29 1.07 -12.60
CA ALA A 189 -0.12 -0.33 -12.99
C ALA A 189 -0.61 -1.29 -11.90
N TRP A 190 -0.34 -0.96 -10.62
CA TRP A 190 -0.87 -1.67 -9.46
C TRP A 190 -2.39 -1.58 -9.37
N ILE A 191 -2.95 -0.37 -9.43
CA ILE A 191 -4.41 -0.12 -9.29
C ILE A 191 -5.22 -0.97 -10.27
N LYS A 192 -4.83 -1.00 -11.56
CA LYS A 192 -5.59 -1.77 -12.56
C LYS A 192 -5.51 -3.28 -12.35
N GLN A 193 -4.46 -3.79 -11.70
CA GLN A 193 -4.31 -5.22 -11.42
C GLN A 193 -5.13 -5.63 -10.19
N GLN A 194 -5.22 -4.75 -9.19
CA GLN A 194 -5.91 -5.06 -7.94
C GLN A 194 -7.43 -4.85 -8.00
N TYR A 195 -7.92 -3.91 -8.81
CA TYR A 195 -9.35 -3.66 -8.95
C TYR A 195 -9.82 -3.89 -10.38
N LEU A 196 -10.38 -5.08 -10.62
CA LEU A 196 -10.86 -5.54 -11.92
C LEU A 196 -12.39 -5.54 -11.97
N PRO A 197 -13.00 -5.23 -13.13
CA PRO A 197 -14.42 -5.50 -13.32
C PRO A 197 -14.71 -7.00 -13.27
N LEU A 198 -15.92 -7.37 -12.83
CA LEU A 198 -16.41 -8.75 -12.78
C LEU A 198 -16.81 -9.27 -14.16
N SER A 199 -17.04 -8.37 -15.12
CA SER A 199 -17.39 -8.73 -16.50
C SER A 199 -16.15 -9.29 -17.24
N PRO A 200 -16.17 -10.57 -17.68
CA PRO A 200 -14.96 -11.23 -18.19
C PRO A 200 -14.58 -10.85 -19.62
N THR A 201 -15.49 -10.25 -20.39
CA THR A 201 -15.29 -9.94 -21.82
C THR A 201 -15.46 -8.46 -22.11
N GLN A 202 -14.40 -7.85 -22.63
CA GLN A 202 -14.42 -6.48 -23.13
C GLN A 202 -15.15 -6.43 -24.48
N PRO A 203 -16.02 -5.43 -24.73
CA PRO A 203 -16.66 -5.27 -26.02
C PRO A 203 -15.67 -4.83 -27.10
N THR A 204 -16.06 -4.99 -28.36
CA THR A 204 -15.26 -4.55 -29.51
C THR A 204 -16.08 -3.67 -30.42
N LYS A 205 -15.50 -2.54 -30.85
CA LYS A 205 -16.07 -1.67 -31.86
C LYS A 205 -15.76 -2.24 -33.25
N ALA A 206 -16.76 -2.31 -34.12
CA ALA A 206 -16.55 -2.71 -35.51
C ALA A 206 -15.93 -1.56 -36.31
N ASP A 207 -16.34 -0.33 -36.01
CA ASP A 207 -15.79 0.91 -36.54
C ASP A 207 -15.27 1.79 -35.39
N PRO A 208 -14.10 2.46 -35.51
CA PRO A 208 -13.56 3.30 -34.44
C PRO A 208 -14.47 4.44 -33.97
N GLU A 209 -15.43 4.88 -34.79
CA GLU A 209 -16.44 5.89 -34.45
C GLU A 209 -17.75 5.31 -33.92
N ASP A 210 -17.90 3.98 -33.83
CA ASP A 210 -18.98 3.36 -33.08
C ASP A 210 -18.91 3.77 -31.61
N GLU A 211 -20.05 3.74 -30.91
CA GLU A 211 -20.13 4.18 -29.52
C GLU A 211 -20.68 3.09 -28.58
N ILE A 212 -20.00 2.98 -27.44
CA ILE A 212 -20.34 2.06 -26.37
C ILE A 212 -20.52 2.92 -25.12
N LEU A 213 -21.77 3.14 -24.73
CA LEU A 213 -22.09 3.86 -23.50
C LEU A 213 -21.89 2.91 -22.31
N VAL A 214 -20.97 3.24 -21.42
CA VAL A 214 -20.61 2.36 -20.30
C VAL A 214 -21.17 2.90 -19.01
N ILE A 215 -21.95 2.07 -18.32
CA ILE A 215 -22.53 2.34 -17.01
C ILE A 215 -21.73 1.54 -15.97
N PRO A 216 -20.76 2.16 -15.25
CA PRO A 216 -20.07 1.51 -14.16
C PRO A 216 -21.03 1.32 -12.98
N THR A 217 -21.10 0.10 -12.42
CA THR A 217 -21.95 -0.17 -11.25
C THR A 217 -21.38 -1.27 -10.36
N VAL A 218 -21.68 -1.21 -9.07
CA VAL A 218 -21.45 -2.32 -8.11
C VAL A 218 -22.73 -3.12 -7.83
N ASN A 219 -23.89 -2.56 -8.19
CA ASN A 219 -25.21 -3.18 -8.03
C ASN A 219 -25.82 -3.32 -9.44
N PRO A 220 -25.74 -4.48 -10.09
CA PRO A 220 -26.33 -4.63 -11.42
C PRO A 220 -27.87 -4.49 -11.36
N PRO A 221 -28.49 -3.78 -12.32
CA PRO A 221 -29.94 -3.68 -12.39
C PRO A 221 -30.59 -5.04 -12.71
N SER A 222 -31.89 -5.18 -12.43
CA SER A 222 -32.63 -6.37 -12.84
C SER A 222 -32.62 -6.53 -14.36
N ALA A 223 -32.91 -7.73 -14.89
CA ALA A 223 -32.96 -7.95 -16.34
C ALA A 223 -34.03 -7.07 -17.04
N ALA A 224 -35.16 -6.84 -16.35
CA ALA A 224 -36.21 -5.95 -16.83
C ALA A 224 -35.71 -4.49 -16.86
N ASP A 225 -35.14 -3.99 -15.76
CA ASP A 225 -34.64 -2.61 -15.67
C ASP A 225 -33.50 -2.36 -16.65
N SER A 226 -32.60 -3.34 -16.82
CA SER A 226 -31.51 -3.29 -17.80
C SER A 226 -32.04 -3.04 -19.21
N THR A 227 -33.10 -3.75 -19.61
CA THR A 227 -33.69 -3.62 -20.95
C THR A 227 -34.26 -2.22 -21.18
N VAL A 228 -34.97 -1.68 -20.19
CA VAL A 228 -35.56 -0.34 -20.31
C VAL A 228 -34.49 0.75 -20.24
N LEU A 229 -33.47 0.60 -19.38
CA LEU A 229 -32.33 1.53 -19.28
C LEU A 229 -31.50 1.58 -20.56
N ILE A 230 -31.20 0.44 -21.18
CA ILE A 230 -30.50 0.38 -22.48
C ILE A 230 -31.27 1.18 -23.52
N THR A 231 -32.60 0.99 -23.58
CA THR A 231 -33.45 1.70 -24.53
C THR A 231 -33.47 3.21 -24.25
N TYR A 232 -33.62 3.59 -22.99
CA TYR A 232 -33.64 4.98 -22.54
C TYR A 232 -32.33 5.70 -22.87
N TRP A 233 -31.18 5.16 -22.48
CA TRP A 233 -29.89 5.84 -22.69
C TRP A 233 -29.50 5.96 -24.15
N LYS A 234 -29.86 4.97 -24.99
CA LYS A 234 -29.73 5.11 -26.45
C LYS A 234 -30.55 6.28 -26.98
N ALA A 235 -31.80 6.41 -26.54
CA ALA A 235 -32.67 7.50 -26.94
C ALA A 235 -32.15 8.87 -26.48
N ILE A 236 -31.68 8.98 -25.23
CA ILE A 236 -31.08 10.21 -24.68
C ILE A 236 -29.84 10.62 -25.49
N TRP A 237 -28.95 9.67 -25.75
CA TRP A 237 -27.73 9.96 -26.50
C TRP A 237 -28.03 10.41 -27.93
N LEU A 238 -28.99 9.77 -28.61
CA LEU A 238 -29.43 10.15 -29.96
C LEU A 238 -30.16 11.49 -30.00
N ALA A 239 -30.94 11.83 -28.96
CA ALA A 239 -31.68 13.08 -28.86
C ALA A 239 -30.76 14.31 -28.83
N GLY A 240 -29.60 14.21 -28.15
CA GLY A 240 -28.71 15.35 -27.98
C GLY A 240 -29.43 16.52 -27.29
N ASP A 241 -29.51 17.67 -27.96
CA ASP A 241 -30.16 18.88 -27.44
C ASP A 241 -31.66 18.99 -27.81
N ASP A 242 -32.25 17.99 -28.48
CA ASP A 242 -33.68 17.99 -28.81
C ASP A 242 -34.53 17.71 -27.57
N VAL A 243 -35.05 18.79 -26.98
CA VAL A 243 -35.91 18.76 -25.78
C VAL A 243 -37.15 17.88 -25.95
N THR A 244 -37.70 17.80 -27.17
CA THR A 244 -38.90 16.99 -27.43
C THR A 244 -38.55 15.51 -27.41
N ALA A 245 -37.43 15.13 -28.05
CA ALA A 245 -36.92 13.76 -28.01
C ALA A 245 -36.52 13.33 -26.59
N LEU A 246 -35.89 14.22 -25.81
CA LEU A 246 -35.55 13.97 -24.40
C LEU A 246 -36.81 13.71 -23.54
N ASN A 247 -37.84 14.55 -23.69
CA ASN A 247 -39.11 14.38 -22.98
C ASN A 247 -39.81 13.07 -23.37
N ASN A 248 -39.79 12.71 -24.65
CA ASN A 248 -40.36 11.45 -25.14
C ASN A 248 -39.62 10.23 -24.58
N ALA A 249 -38.29 10.27 -24.53
CA ALA A 249 -37.48 9.19 -23.95
C ALA A 249 -37.81 9.00 -22.45
N ARG A 250 -37.92 10.11 -21.70
CA ARG A 250 -38.32 10.08 -20.28
C ARG A 250 -39.73 9.53 -20.09
N ALA A 251 -40.70 9.99 -20.89
CA ALA A 251 -42.08 9.52 -20.81
C ALA A 251 -42.19 8.01 -21.10
N ALA A 252 -41.40 7.49 -22.05
CA ALA A 252 -41.35 6.07 -22.35
C ALA A 252 -40.78 5.23 -21.20
N LEU A 253 -39.71 5.71 -20.53
CA LEU A 253 -39.17 5.06 -19.33
C LEU A 253 -40.24 5.04 -18.22
N VAL A 254 -40.83 6.20 -17.90
CA VAL A 254 -41.87 6.34 -16.87
C VAL A 254 -43.07 5.43 -17.15
N ALA A 255 -43.50 5.31 -18.42
CA ALA A 255 -44.60 4.42 -18.79
C ALA A 255 -44.26 2.93 -18.55
N GLY A 256 -42.98 2.56 -18.68
CA GLY A 256 -42.51 1.19 -18.48
C GLY A 256 -42.31 0.81 -17.00
N VAL A 257 -41.85 1.75 -16.16
CA VAL A 257 -41.38 1.44 -14.80
C VAL A 257 -42.03 2.26 -13.68
N GLY A 258 -42.80 3.30 -14.02
CA GLY A 258 -43.36 4.26 -13.07
C GLY A 258 -42.41 5.43 -12.75
N GLU A 259 -42.97 6.56 -12.33
CA GLU A 259 -42.22 7.83 -12.16
C GLU A 259 -41.11 7.75 -11.10
N ALA A 260 -41.42 7.17 -9.93
CA ALA A 260 -40.46 7.06 -8.83
C ALA A 260 -39.27 6.14 -9.21
N HIS A 261 -39.56 4.93 -9.68
CA HIS A 261 -38.53 3.96 -10.09
C HIS A 261 -37.71 4.48 -11.28
N ALA A 262 -38.32 5.19 -12.24
CA ALA A 262 -37.59 5.83 -13.33
C ALA A 262 -36.55 6.85 -12.83
N THR A 263 -36.92 7.65 -11.83
CA THR A 263 -36.03 8.66 -11.24
C THR A 263 -34.85 8.00 -10.53
N ASP A 264 -35.10 6.93 -9.77
CA ASP A 264 -34.06 6.16 -9.09
C ASP A 264 -33.11 5.50 -10.09
N LEU A 265 -33.65 4.86 -11.13
CA LEU A 265 -32.85 4.21 -12.17
C LEU A 265 -31.94 5.19 -12.92
N ILE A 266 -32.46 6.36 -13.32
CA ILE A 266 -31.64 7.38 -14.03
C ILE A 266 -30.52 7.89 -13.13
N THR A 267 -30.82 8.13 -11.85
CA THR A 267 -29.85 8.64 -10.88
C THR A 267 -28.75 7.63 -10.60
N GLN A 268 -29.10 6.35 -10.49
CA GLN A 268 -28.18 5.28 -10.15
C GLN A 268 -27.35 4.78 -11.34
N TYR A 269 -27.91 4.79 -12.55
CA TYR A 269 -27.34 4.10 -13.71
C TYR A 269 -27.08 5.04 -14.90
N ALA A 270 -26.29 6.09 -14.70
CA ALA A 270 -25.90 7.00 -15.78
C ALA A 270 -24.60 6.53 -16.49
N PRO A 271 -24.55 6.53 -17.84
CA PRO A 271 -23.32 6.25 -18.57
C PRO A 271 -22.25 7.32 -18.30
N GLN A 272 -21.01 6.89 -18.07
CA GLN A 272 -19.92 7.83 -17.79
C GLN A 272 -19.55 8.68 -19.01
N ASN A 273 -19.70 8.12 -20.22
CA ASN A 273 -19.31 8.73 -21.48
C ASN A 273 -20.51 9.22 -22.32
N LEU A 274 -21.60 9.63 -21.67
CA LEU A 274 -22.82 10.08 -22.36
C LEU A 274 -22.58 11.28 -23.29
N ASP A 275 -21.61 12.13 -22.95
CA ASP A 275 -21.31 13.35 -23.73
C ASP A 275 -20.35 13.10 -24.91
N GLU A 276 -19.77 11.90 -25.03
CA GLU A 276 -18.91 11.53 -26.16
C GLU A 276 -19.72 11.44 -27.46
N LYS A 277 -19.10 11.86 -28.56
CA LYS A 277 -19.74 11.96 -29.88
C LYS A 277 -18.73 11.50 -30.96
N PRO A 278 -19.22 10.90 -32.07
CA PRO A 278 -18.39 10.61 -33.22
C PRO A 278 -17.76 11.89 -33.77
N THR A 279 -16.55 11.77 -34.31
CA THR A 279 -15.78 12.94 -34.77
C THR A 279 -16.19 13.38 -36.17
N THR A 280 -16.51 12.43 -37.05
CA THR A 280 -16.84 12.73 -38.46
C THR A 280 -18.26 12.32 -38.84
N LYS A 281 -18.80 11.28 -38.20
CA LYS A 281 -20.14 10.77 -38.49
C LYS A 281 -21.23 11.47 -37.69
N ALA A 282 -22.44 11.50 -38.24
CA ALA A 282 -23.62 11.87 -37.47
C ALA A 282 -23.95 10.79 -36.42
N LYS A 283 -24.51 11.17 -35.28
CA LYS A 283 -24.87 10.24 -34.19
C LYS A 283 -25.75 9.07 -34.64
N ASN A 284 -26.68 9.31 -35.56
CA ASN A 284 -27.58 8.27 -36.08
C ASN A 284 -26.93 7.37 -37.15
N ALA A 285 -25.66 7.60 -37.50
CA ALA A 285 -24.92 6.86 -38.52
C ALA A 285 -23.86 5.90 -37.93
N VAL A 286 -23.76 5.80 -36.61
CA VAL A 286 -22.82 4.91 -35.91
C VAL A 286 -23.55 3.80 -35.15
N ALA A 287 -22.90 2.65 -34.94
CA ALA A 287 -23.45 1.64 -34.06
C ALA A 287 -23.39 2.12 -32.61
N LEU A 288 -24.49 1.95 -31.87
CA LEU A 288 -24.61 2.37 -30.48
C LEU A 288 -25.03 1.20 -29.59
N SER A 289 -24.20 0.88 -28.59
CA SER A 289 -24.52 -0.06 -27.51
C SER A 289 -24.46 0.61 -26.14
N VAL A 290 -25.08 -0.02 -25.15
CA VAL A 290 -25.03 0.38 -23.74
C VAL A 290 -24.61 -0.86 -22.97
N GLU A 291 -23.56 -0.74 -22.17
CA GLU A 291 -22.95 -1.85 -21.43
C GLU A 291 -22.92 -1.52 -19.94
N PHE A 292 -23.35 -2.48 -19.11
CA PHE A 292 -23.20 -2.40 -17.66
C PHE A 292 -21.87 -3.02 -17.26
N LEU A 293 -20.94 -2.19 -16.78
CA LEU A 293 -19.65 -2.65 -16.29
C LEU A 293 -19.74 -2.88 -14.78
N VAL A 294 -19.85 -4.15 -14.40
CA VAL A 294 -20.07 -4.54 -13.00
C VAL A 294 -18.72 -4.67 -12.29
N PHE A 295 -18.60 -4.05 -11.12
CA PHE A 295 -17.42 -4.10 -10.27
C PHE A 295 -17.69 -4.85 -8.96
N PRO A 296 -16.64 -5.34 -8.28
CA PRO A 296 -16.76 -5.87 -6.92
C PRO A 296 -17.40 -4.84 -6.00
N THR A 297 -18.23 -5.31 -5.07
CA THR A 297 -18.88 -4.40 -4.13
C THR A 297 -17.85 -3.77 -3.19
N PRO A 298 -18.16 -2.61 -2.57
CA PRO A 298 -17.34 -2.08 -1.47
C PRO A 298 -17.22 -3.06 -0.30
N ASP A 299 -18.12 -4.05 -0.22
CA ASP A 299 -18.00 -5.11 0.78
C ASP A 299 -16.88 -6.10 0.46
N ASP A 300 -16.67 -6.40 -0.82
CA ASP A 300 -15.66 -7.33 -1.32
C ASP A 300 -14.27 -6.71 -1.46
N THR A 301 -14.19 -5.37 -1.48
CA THR A 301 -12.92 -4.64 -1.66
C THR A 301 -12.58 -3.85 -0.41
N ILE A 302 -11.48 -4.23 0.24
CA ILE A 302 -10.95 -3.46 1.36
C ILE A 302 -10.19 -2.26 0.79
N THR A 303 -10.54 -1.08 1.27
CA THR A 303 -9.97 0.20 0.86
C THR A 303 -9.63 1.04 2.07
N LYS A 304 -8.58 1.84 1.93
CA LYS A 304 -8.22 2.89 2.89
C LYS A 304 -8.87 4.21 2.49
N ARG A 305 -9.24 5.04 3.46
CA ARG A 305 -9.81 6.36 3.14
C ARG A 305 -8.77 7.36 2.66
N ASN A 306 -7.59 7.32 3.27
CA ASN A 306 -6.51 8.26 2.99
C ASN A 306 -5.49 7.64 2.03
N SER A 307 -4.86 8.48 1.22
CA SER A 307 -3.77 8.03 0.34
C SER A 307 -2.53 7.59 1.12
N TRP A 308 -2.33 8.13 2.33
CA TRP A 308 -1.28 7.74 3.27
C TRP A 308 -1.92 7.21 4.56
N SER A 309 -1.62 5.95 4.89
CA SER A 309 -2.24 5.26 6.03
C SER A 309 -1.30 4.36 6.81
N GLN A 310 -0.08 4.13 6.31
CA GLN A 310 0.95 3.34 6.99
C GLN A 310 2.29 4.08 6.98
N PRO A 311 3.15 3.85 7.99
CA PRO A 311 4.48 4.44 7.99
C PRO A 311 5.39 3.78 6.94
N ALA A 312 6.33 4.54 6.38
CA ALA A 312 7.39 4.00 5.56
C ALA A 312 8.37 3.20 6.44
N ARG A 313 8.92 2.13 5.87
CA ARG A 313 9.74 1.15 6.57
C ARG A 313 10.89 0.65 5.71
N THR A 314 11.82 -0.08 6.29
CA THR A 314 12.82 -0.86 5.54
C THR A 314 12.84 -2.31 5.99
N THR A 315 12.93 -3.23 5.04
CA THR A 315 12.90 -4.69 5.26
C THR A 315 14.20 -5.37 4.82
N ILE A 316 15.05 -4.69 4.06
CA ILE A 316 16.22 -5.27 3.38
C ILE A 316 17.53 -5.12 4.16
N MET A 317 17.48 -4.42 5.31
CA MET A 317 18.65 -4.15 6.14
C MET A 317 19.45 -5.43 6.47
N PRO A 318 20.79 -5.32 6.62
CA PRO A 318 21.61 -6.36 7.21
C PRO A 318 21.08 -6.81 8.59
N ASP A 319 21.39 -8.04 9.00
CA ASP A 319 21.00 -8.50 10.35
C ASP A 319 21.88 -7.85 11.43
N ARG A 320 23.07 -7.37 11.07
CA ARG A 320 23.99 -6.65 11.96
C ARG A 320 25.01 -5.82 11.16
N LEU A 321 25.45 -4.72 11.74
CA LEU A 321 26.49 -3.84 11.16
C LEU A 321 27.82 -3.97 11.90
N VAL A 322 28.91 -3.72 11.17
CA VAL A 322 30.29 -3.62 11.66
C VAL A 322 30.83 -2.24 11.30
N LEU A 323 31.36 -1.54 12.30
CA LEU A 323 32.05 -0.27 12.14
C LEU A 323 33.57 -0.49 12.13
N LEU A 324 34.21 -0.08 11.04
CA LEU A 324 35.65 -0.17 10.83
C LEU A 324 36.25 1.23 10.73
N GLY A 325 37.23 1.54 11.58
CA GLY A 325 37.96 2.82 11.55
C GLY A 325 39.44 2.61 11.27
N TYR A 326 40.03 3.41 10.38
CA TYR A 326 41.44 3.32 9.97
C TYR A 326 42.19 4.62 10.24
N GLN A 327 43.47 4.51 10.60
CA GLN A 327 44.39 5.64 10.80
C GLN A 327 45.53 5.62 9.79
N GLY A 328 45.75 6.75 9.11
CA GLY A 328 46.80 6.90 8.11
C GLY A 328 46.67 5.86 6.99
N ASN A 329 47.76 5.13 6.74
CA ASN A 329 47.83 4.10 5.70
C ASN A 329 47.73 2.66 6.26
N LEU A 330 47.25 2.50 7.49
CA LEU A 330 47.07 1.17 8.08
C LEU A 330 46.02 0.38 7.30
N THR A 331 46.34 -0.89 7.01
CA THR A 331 45.41 -1.85 6.38
C THR A 331 44.58 -2.62 7.41
N THR A 332 45.00 -2.62 8.67
CA THR A 332 44.23 -3.15 9.80
C THR A 332 43.47 -2.01 10.47
N PRO A 333 42.17 -2.17 10.75
CA PRO A 333 41.39 -1.13 11.40
C PRO A 333 41.79 -0.97 12.87
N VAL A 334 41.85 0.28 13.34
CA VAL A 334 42.02 0.66 14.75
C VAL A 334 40.71 0.64 15.54
N ILE A 335 39.58 0.57 14.85
CA ILE A 335 38.23 0.34 15.41
C ILE A 335 37.63 -0.83 14.63
N ASN A 336 37.20 -1.90 15.30
CA ASN A 336 36.51 -3.04 14.68
C ASN A 336 35.35 -3.47 15.56
N GLU A 337 34.27 -2.70 15.48
CA GLU A 337 33.17 -2.72 16.44
C GLU A 337 31.94 -3.35 15.82
N LEU A 338 31.36 -4.31 16.54
CA LEU A 338 30.16 -5.03 16.12
C LEU A 338 28.93 -4.36 16.76
N GLY A 339 27.92 -4.05 15.94
CA GLY A 339 26.67 -3.46 16.41
C GLY A 339 25.72 -4.48 17.04
N ASN A 340 24.61 -3.98 17.60
CA ASN A 340 23.50 -4.83 18.02
C ASN A 340 22.76 -5.45 16.81
N PRO A 341 22.06 -6.58 16.97
CA PRO A 341 21.14 -7.10 15.96
C PRO A 341 20.14 -6.03 15.48
N ILE A 342 19.85 -6.04 14.19
CA ILE A 342 18.89 -5.12 13.57
C ILE A 342 17.54 -5.83 13.42
N PRO A 343 16.46 -5.33 14.05
CA PRO A 343 15.12 -5.87 13.85
C PRO A 343 14.63 -5.58 12.43
N SER A 344 13.68 -6.38 11.94
CA SER A 344 13.07 -6.21 10.62
C SER A 344 11.55 -6.32 10.71
N PRO A 345 10.78 -5.37 10.17
CA PRO A 345 11.24 -4.11 9.55
C PRO A 345 11.73 -3.08 10.58
N LEU A 346 12.38 -2.00 10.11
CA LEU A 346 12.56 -0.74 10.85
C LEU A 346 11.58 0.31 10.31
N VAL A 347 10.90 1.03 11.20
CA VAL A 347 9.95 2.10 10.85
C VAL A 347 10.67 3.45 10.78
N LEU A 348 10.49 4.20 9.69
CA LEU A 348 11.21 5.45 9.42
C LEU A 348 10.37 6.71 9.57
N THR A 349 9.05 6.61 9.41
CA THR A 349 8.14 7.75 9.43
C THR A 349 7.05 7.56 10.48
N PRO A 350 6.35 8.64 10.84
CA PRO A 350 5.16 8.52 11.69
C PRO A 350 4.12 7.63 11.04
N ASP A 351 3.34 6.95 11.89
CA ASP A 351 2.11 6.28 11.46
C ASP A 351 0.95 7.29 11.53
N PRO A 352 0.39 7.72 10.38
CA PRO A 352 -0.72 8.67 10.35
C PRO A 352 -2.03 8.09 10.89
N SER A 353 -2.11 6.76 11.02
CA SER A 353 -3.27 6.04 11.54
C SER A 353 -3.16 5.72 13.03
N ALA A 354 -2.05 6.06 13.68
CA ALA A 354 -1.82 5.83 15.10
C ALA A 354 -2.83 6.59 15.98
N ALA A 355 -3.05 6.09 17.19
CA ALA A 355 -3.84 6.77 18.21
C ALA A 355 -3.25 8.15 18.50
N SER A 356 -4.07 9.13 18.89
CA SER A 356 -3.62 10.52 19.09
C SER A 356 -2.44 10.66 20.06
N GLU A 357 -2.32 9.77 21.04
CA GLU A 357 -1.21 9.73 22.00
C GLU A 357 0.13 9.25 21.39
N ASP A 358 0.07 8.46 20.31
CA ASP A 358 1.23 7.91 19.60
C ASP A 358 1.59 8.72 18.33
N GLN A 359 0.75 9.69 17.96
CA GLN A 359 1.02 10.60 16.85
C GLN A 359 2.15 11.57 17.20
N VAL A 360 2.82 12.11 16.17
CA VAL A 360 3.89 13.09 16.39
C VAL A 360 3.31 14.37 16.99
N HIS A 361 3.75 14.70 18.19
CA HIS A 361 3.38 15.92 18.87
C HIS A 361 4.52 16.42 19.76
N LEU A 362 4.40 17.68 20.19
CA LEU A 362 5.32 18.25 21.17
C LEU A 362 4.67 18.16 22.55
N GLU A 363 5.37 17.56 23.50
CA GLU A 363 5.01 17.55 24.91
C GLU A 363 6.15 18.16 25.72
N ASN A 364 5.88 19.25 26.44
CA ASN A 364 6.89 19.98 27.23
C ASN A 364 8.16 20.43 26.47
N GLY A 365 8.07 20.58 25.15
CA GLY A 365 9.20 20.95 24.29
C GLY A 365 9.97 19.75 23.72
N ASP A 366 9.63 18.53 24.13
CA ASP A 366 10.18 17.29 23.59
C ASP A 366 9.28 16.75 22.46
N LEU A 367 9.92 16.24 21.41
CA LEU A 367 9.23 15.59 20.29
C LEU A 367 8.86 14.16 20.69
N ILE A 368 7.57 13.90 20.83
CA ILE A 368 7.03 12.56 21.08
C ILE A 368 6.74 11.90 19.75
N VAL A 369 7.22 10.67 19.59
CA VAL A 369 7.01 9.80 18.43
C VAL A 369 6.71 8.38 18.92
N SER A 370 6.13 7.54 18.06
CA SER A 370 5.90 6.13 18.38
C SER A 370 7.19 5.38 18.73
N ASP A 371 7.10 4.34 19.58
CA ASP A 371 8.29 3.57 19.99
C ASP A 371 9.06 2.97 18.80
N GLU A 372 8.33 2.56 17.76
CA GLU A 372 8.88 1.95 16.55
C GLU A 372 9.71 2.96 15.72
N MET A 373 9.32 4.24 15.68
CA MET A 373 10.05 5.30 14.98
C MET A 373 11.13 5.94 15.86
N ARG A 374 11.07 5.77 17.19
CA ARG A 374 11.93 6.49 18.15
C ARG A 374 13.42 6.40 17.85
N TRP A 375 13.90 5.32 17.23
CA TRP A 375 15.31 5.19 16.82
C TRP A 375 15.77 6.24 15.81
N VAL A 376 14.87 6.90 15.09
CA VAL A 376 15.17 7.98 14.13
C VAL A 376 15.58 9.27 14.85
N VAL A 377 14.96 9.55 16.00
CA VAL A 377 15.15 10.82 16.74
C VAL A 377 15.99 10.65 18.00
N ASP A 378 15.92 9.49 18.66
CA ASP A 378 16.67 9.14 19.86
C ASP A 378 17.90 8.27 19.51
N PHE A 379 19.09 8.78 19.82
CA PHE A 379 20.34 8.10 19.48
C PHE A 379 20.58 6.83 20.31
N ASP A 380 20.14 6.79 21.56
CA ASP A 380 20.29 5.60 22.41
C ASP A 380 19.37 4.48 21.94
N ARG A 381 18.17 4.84 21.48
CA ARG A 381 17.30 3.90 20.76
C ARG A 381 17.96 3.42 19.47
N ALA A 382 18.60 4.28 18.68
CA ALA A 382 19.35 3.89 17.48
C ALA A 382 20.44 2.85 17.78
N VAL A 383 21.22 3.07 18.85
CA VAL A 383 22.22 2.09 19.32
C VAL A 383 21.56 0.78 19.71
N SER A 384 20.44 0.82 20.44
CA SER A 384 19.75 -0.40 20.91
C SER A 384 19.24 -1.29 19.77
N VAL A 385 18.82 -0.70 18.64
CA VAL A 385 18.32 -1.43 17.47
C VAL A 385 19.39 -1.70 16.40
N GLY A 386 20.67 -1.49 16.73
CA GLY A 386 21.79 -1.79 15.83
C GLY A 386 22.13 -0.72 14.79
N MET A 387 21.42 0.42 14.83
CA MET A 387 21.58 1.55 13.89
C MET A 387 22.49 2.67 14.44
N GLY A 388 23.20 2.41 15.53
CA GLY A 388 24.13 3.36 16.12
C GLY A 388 25.27 2.69 16.88
N PHE A 389 26.37 3.41 17.03
CA PHE A 389 27.59 2.98 17.71
C PHE A 389 28.06 4.04 18.69
N LYS A 390 28.38 3.64 19.92
CA LYS A 390 29.11 4.45 20.90
C LYS A 390 30.48 3.85 21.12
N ILE A 391 31.50 4.39 20.44
CA ILE A 391 32.86 3.86 20.51
C ILE A 391 33.63 4.59 21.59
N ASN A 392 34.12 3.84 22.57
CA ASN A 392 34.97 4.37 23.63
C ASN A 392 36.43 4.42 23.16
N LEU A 393 36.99 5.63 23.07
CA LEU A 393 38.36 5.87 22.62
C LEU A 393 39.25 6.31 23.80
N GLY A 394 38.85 6.04 25.04
CA GLY A 394 39.62 6.41 26.23
C GLY A 394 41.02 5.79 26.29
N GLN A 395 41.22 4.65 25.62
CA GLN A 395 42.53 4.00 25.48
C GLN A 395 43.43 4.63 24.42
N TRP A 396 42.92 5.53 23.58
CA TRP A 396 43.74 6.23 22.60
C TRP A 396 44.69 7.22 23.29
N ASN A 397 45.97 7.14 22.94
CA ASN A 397 46.95 8.13 23.36
C ASN A 397 46.71 9.48 22.67
N GLN A 398 47.44 10.52 23.10
CA GLN A 398 47.28 11.87 22.57
C GLN A 398 47.51 11.93 21.05
N ASP A 399 48.53 11.23 20.55
CA ASP A 399 48.87 11.22 19.12
C ASP A 399 47.79 10.53 18.27
N GLN A 400 47.17 9.46 18.77
CA GLN A 400 46.04 8.80 18.12
C GLN A 400 44.81 9.71 18.10
N TRP A 401 44.53 10.40 19.20
CA TRP A 401 43.43 11.34 19.30
C TRP A 401 43.59 12.52 18.33
N THR A 402 44.77 13.14 18.31
CA THR A 402 45.07 14.27 17.41
C THR A 402 45.05 13.87 15.94
N ARG A 403 45.51 12.66 15.59
CA ARG A 403 45.45 12.16 14.20
C ARG A 403 44.04 11.83 13.72
N GLY A 404 43.09 11.57 14.63
CA GLY A 404 41.71 11.23 14.29
C GLY A 404 41.62 9.95 13.46
N LEU A 405 40.62 9.86 12.58
CA LEU A 405 40.45 8.75 11.65
C LEU A 405 40.65 9.25 10.22
N SER A 406 41.35 8.44 9.40
CA SER A 406 41.53 8.70 7.97
C SER A 406 40.41 8.10 7.10
N ARG A 407 39.76 7.04 7.60
CA ARG A 407 38.64 6.38 6.94
C ARG A 407 37.76 5.72 7.99
N LEU A 408 36.45 5.85 7.80
CA LEU A 408 35.42 5.17 8.58
C LEU A 408 34.51 4.43 7.61
N ILE A 409 34.23 3.17 7.89
CA ILE A 409 33.42 2.30 7.05
C ILE A 409 32.38 1.61 7.93
N VAL A 410 31.13 1.62 7.51
CA VAL A 410 30.06 0.80 8.07
C VAL A 410 29.66 -0.22 7.01
N LEU A 411 29.66 -1.49 7.38
CA LEU A 411 29.28 -2.60 6.50
C LEU A 411 28.41 -3.58 7.25
N GLY A 412 27.45 -4.20 6.57
CA GLY A 412 26.71 -5.32 7.08
C GLY A 412 26.32 -6.25 5.95
N VAL A 413 25.98 -7.48 6.32
CA VAL A 413 25.41 -8.46 5.39
C VAL A 413 24.17 -9.04 6.05
N ARG A 414 23.12 -9.22 5.25
CA ARG A 414 21.95 -9.98 5.67
C ARG A 414 22.29 -11.46 5.59
N LEU A 415 22.33 -12.13 6.73
CA LEU A 415 22.71 -13.52 6.88
C LEU A 415 21.48 -14.44 6.93
N SER A 416 20.33 -13.89 7.31
CA SER A 416 19.03 -14.56 7.29
C SER A 416 18.49 -14.71 5.85
N GLY A 417 17.72 -15.78 5.60
CA GLY A 417 17.05 -16.05 4.33
C GLY A 417 17.92 -16.54 3.17
N GLY A 418 19.25 -16.39 3.25
CA GLY A 418 20.18 -16.82 2.19
C GLY A 418 19.88 -16.20 0.82
N ALA A 419 20.35 -16.84 -0.26
CA ALA A 419 20.19 -16.31 -1.62
C ALA A 419 18.71 -16.18 -2.05
N ALA A 420 17.87 -17.16 -1.69
CA ALA A 420 16.44 -17.14 -2.03
C ALA A 420 15.68 -16.01 -1.31
N GLY A 421 15.95 -15.82 -0.02
CA GLY A 421 15.35 -14.72 0.76
C GLY A 421 15.84 -13.35 0.30
N GLY A 422 17.14 -13.21 0.01
CA GLY A 422 17.70 -11.97 -0.55
C GLY A 422 17.10 -11.61 -1.90
N LYS A 423 16.92 -12.59 -2.80
CA LYS A 423 16.22 -12.40 -4.07
C LYS A 423 14.78 -11.91 -3.85
N GLN A 424 14.03 -12.59 -3.00
CA GLN A 424 12.63 -12.23 -2.72
C GLN A 424 12.52 -10.79 -2.19
N LEU A 425 13.38 -10.39 -1.24
CA LEU A 425 13.37 -9.05 -0.67
C LEU A 425 13.66 -7.97 -1.71
N LEU A 426 14.64 -8.21 -2.59
CA LEU A 426 14.96 -7.27 -3.67
C LEU A 426 13.83 -7.18 -4.71
N GLU A 427 13.24 -8.32 -5.09
CA GLU A 427 12.08 -8.34 -5.99
C GLU A 427 10.89 -7.59 -5.38
N THR A 428 10.62 -7.78 -4.08
CA THR A 428 9.58 -7.01 -3.38
C THR A 428 9.89 -5.52 -3.40
N LEU A 429 11.10 -5.09 -3.01
CA LEU A 429 11.50 -3.68 -2.99
C LEU A 429 11.41 -2.97 -4.36
N ILE A 430 11.54 -3.70 -5.46
CA ILE A 430 11.44 -3.14 -6.82
C ILE A 430 9.99 -3.12 -7.33
N ASN A 431 9.17 -4.07 -6.89
CA ASN A 431 7.79 -4.21 -7.34
C ASN A 431 6.82 -3.34 -6.53
N ASP A 432 7.19 -3.06 -5.28
CA ASP A 432 6.57 -2.08 -4.38
C ASP A 432 7.07 -0.67 -4.73
#